data_AF-A0A1R3XJ23-F1
#
_entry.id   AF-A0A1R3XJ23-F1
#
_cell.length_a   1.000
_cell.length_b   1.000
_cell.length_c   1.000
_cell.angle_alpha   90.00
_cell.angle_beta   90.00
_cell.angle_gamma   90.00
#
_symmetry.space_group_name_H-M   'P 1'
#
loop_
_entity.id
_entity.type
_entity.pdbx_description
1 polymer ?
#
loop_
_entity_poly.entity_id
_entity_poly.type
_entity_poly.pdbx_seq_one_letter_code
_entity_poly.pdbx_strand_id
1 'polypeptide(L)'
;MAIVTLPRETSERLSPRIEALSQTHPVELFPASNIVMGIVFTTAETKEFGGEGGEAMVLAVKDMAALSAAIPEFEDERRNYCVINHAKAIARLDPFA
;
A
#
# COMPACT_ATOMS: atom_id res chain seq x y z
N MET A 1 -2.98 -10.61 7.88
CA MET A 1 -2.01 -9.85 7.08
C MET A 1 -2.75 -9.01 6.07
N ALA A 2 -2.38 -7.74 5.97
CA ALA A 2 -2.80 -6.80 4.96
C ALA A 2 -1.65 -6.61 3.97
N ILE A 3 -1.93 -6.82 2.69
CA ILE A 3 -1.05 -6.41 1.60
C ILE A 3 -1.85 -5.44 0.75
N VAL A 4 -1.35 -4.21 0.65
CA VAL A 4 -2.00 -3.14 -0.09
C VAL A 4 -1.03 -2.55 -1.10
N THR A 5 -1.56 -1.93 -2.15
CA THR A 5 -0.77 -1.18 -3.12
C THR A 5 -1.10 0.30 -3.07
N LEU A 6 -0.10 1.13 -3.31
CA LEU A 6 -0.24 2.57 -3.41
C LEU A 6 0.76 3.13 -4.41
N PRO A 7 0.46 4.26 -5.08
CA PRO A 7 1.43 4.96 -5.90
C PRO A 7 2.65 5.40 -5.06
N ARG A 8 3.83 5.48 -5.69
CA ARG A 8 5.04 5.96 -5.03
C ARG A 8 4.86 7.32 -4.36
N GLU A 9 4.25 8.27 -5.05
CA GLU A 9 4.01 9.61 -4.48
C GLU A 9 3.09 9.54 -3.25
N THR A 10 2.08 8.66 -3.27
CA THR A 10 1.23 8.40 -2.09
C THR A 10 2.02 7.79 -0.94
N SER A 11 2.97 6.89 -1.22
CA SER A 11 3.83 6.30 -0.18
C SER A 11 4.76 7.34 0.46
N GLU A 12 5.24 8.29 -0.34
CA GLU A 12 6.08 9.40 0.15
C GLU A 12 5.25 10.36 1.01
N ARG A 13 4.02 10.72 0.59
CA ARG A 13 3.09 11.52 1.40
C ARG A 13 2.74 10.86 2.74
N LEU A 14 2.52 9.54 2.72
CA LEU A 14 2.14 8.77 3.92
C LEU A 14 3.35 8.32 4.75
N SER A 15 4.57 8.63 4.34
CA SER A 15 5.80 8.17 5.00
C SER A 15 5.84 8.39 6.52
N PRO A 16 5.40 9.54 7.09
CA PRO A 16 5.44 9.71 8.55
C PRO A 16 4.48 8.76 9.29
N ARG A 17 3.34 8.42 8.66
CA ARG A 17 2.35 7.50 9.24
C ARG A 17 2.79 6.06 9.11
N ILE A 18 3.42 5.71 7.98
CA ILE A 18 4.03 4.39 7.77
C ILE A 18 5.16 4.17 8.79
N GLU A 19 5.99 5.19 9.04
CA GLU A 19 7.05 5.14 10.07
C GLU A 19 6.46 5.02 11.48
N ALA A 20 5.42 5.78 11.81
CA ALA A 20 4.76 5.63 13.12
C ALA A 20 4.14 4.23 13.30
N LEU A 21 3.56 3.66 12.23
CA LEU A 21 3.02 2.30 12.27
C LEU A 21 4.14 1.25 12.45
N SER A 22 5.28 1.42 11.78
CA SER A 22 6.41 0.48 11.86
C SER A 22 7.06 0.40 13.25
N GLN A 23 6.91 1.44 14.07
CA GLN A 23 7.36 1.44 15.46
C GLN A 23 6.57 0.49 16.37
N THR A 24 5.34 0.13 15.98
CA THR A 24 4.43 -0.70 16.80
C THR A 24 4.08 -2.03 16.14
N HIS A 25 4.19 -2.12 14.82
CA HIS A 25 3.85 -3.30 14.03
C HIS A 25 4.94 -3.59 12.99
N PRO A 26 5.20 -4.86 12.64
CA PRO A 26 6.02 -5.18 11.48
C PRO A 26 5.40 -4.62 10.20
N VAL A 27 6.15 -3.79 9.50
CA VAL A 27 5.77 -3.13 8.25
C VAL A 27 6.92 -3.25 7.26
N GLU A 28 6.59 -3.60 6.02
CA GLU A 28 7.50 -3.67 4.88
C GLU A 28 6.92 -2.84 3.74
N LEU A 29 7.73 -1.95 3.16
CA LEU A 29 7.36 -1.11 2.01
C LEU A 29 8.39 -1.30 0.91
N PHE A 30 7.98 -1.79 -0.25
CA PHE A 30 8.89 -2.07 -1.36
C PHE A 30 8.21 -1.86 -2.72
N PRO A 31 8.98 -1.58 -3.79
CA PRO A 31 8.46 -1.53 -5.15
C PRO A 31 7.84 -2.87 -5.56
N ALA A 32 6.63 -2.85 -6.11
CA ALA A 32 5.95 -4.06 -6.59
C ALA A 32 6.80 -4.83 -7.61
N SER A 33 7.57 -4.11 -8.43
CA SER A 33 8.47 -4.64 -9.46
C SER A 33 9.54 -5.59 -8.91
N ASN A 34 9.89 -5.49 -7.62
CA ASN A 34 10.84 -6.39 -6.98
C ASN A 34 10.34 -7.85 -6.93
N ILE A 35 9.02 -8.05 -6.94
CA ILE A 35 8.39 -9.38 -6.80
C ILE A 35 7.53 -9.73 -8.02
N VAL A 36 6.77 -8.77 -8.53
CA VAL A 36 5.84 -8.97 -9.66
C VAL A 36 5.96 -7.81 -10.65
N MET A 37 6.22 -8.14 -11.91
CA MET A 37 6.11 -7.16 -12.99
C MET A 37 4.64 -6.90 -13.31
N GLY A 38 4.26 -5.63 -13.48
CA GLY A 38 3.00 -5.23 -14.11
C GLY A 38 1.88 -4.73 -13.20
N ILE A 39 2.14 -4.46 -11.90
CA ILE A 39 1.18 -3.67 -11.11
C ILE A 39 1.31 -2.21 -11.57
N VAL A 40 0.26 -1.70 -12.20
CA VAL A 40 0.17 -0.32 -12.69
C VAL A 40 -1.18 0.26 -12.32
N PHE A 41 -1.20 1.54 -11.93
CA PHE A 41 -2.44 2.26 -11.70
C PHE A 41 -2.98 2.83 -13.01
N THR A 42 -4.26 2.61 -13.25
CA THR A 42 -5.00 3.20 -14.36
C THR A 42 -5.21 4.69 -14.11
N THR A 43 -5.50 5.46 -15.16
CA THR A 43 -5.83 6.89 -15.03
C THR A 43 -7.04 7.14 -14.12
N ALA A 44 -7.99 6.20 -14.06
CA ALA A 44 -9.13 6.29 -13.15
C ALA A 44 -8.68 6.14 -11.69
N GLU A 45 -7.87 5.13 -11.38
CA GLU A 45 -7.32 4.92 -10.04
C GLU A 45 -6.44 6.10 -9.61
N THR A 46 -5.56 6.60 -10.49
CA THR A 46 -4.72 7.77 -10.20
C THR A 46 -5.55 9.00 -9.82
N LYS A 47 -6.73 9.20 -10.40
CA LYS A 47 -7.64 10.29 -9.98
C LYS A 47 -8.15 10.10 -8.56
N GLU A 48 -8.44 8.87 -8.14
CA GLU A 48 -8.85 8.56 -6.76
C GLU A 48 -7.72 8.84 -5.76
N PHE A 49 -6.45 8.74 -6.18
CA PHE A 49 -5.29 9.17 -5.38
C PHE A 49 -5.02 10.68 -5.46
N GLY A 50 -5.96 11.49 -5.96
CA GLY A 50 -5.77 12.94 -6.12
C GLY A 50 -4.75 13.31 -7.20
N GLY A 51 -4.55 12.43 -8.18
CA GLY A 51 -3.55 12.59 -9.24
C GLY A 51 -2.17 12.03 -8.91
N GLU A 52 -1.94 11.50 -7.70
CA GLU A 52 -0.67 10.88 -7.31
C GLU A 52 -0.38 9.61 -8.13
N GLY A 53 0.84 9.55 -8.66
CA GLY A 53 1.30 8.48 -9.52
C GLY A 53 2.65 7.90 -9.13
N GLY A 54 3.35 7.39 -10.15
CA GLY A 54 4.63 6.72 -9.99
C GLY A 54 4.51 5.20 -9.94
N GLU A 55 5.65 4.57 -9.70
CA GLU A 55 5.75 3.12 -9.56
C GLU A 55 4.82 2.60 -8.46
N ALA A 56 4.21 1.43 -8.67
CA ALA A 56 3.40 0.81 -7.65
C ALA A 56 4.27 0.30 -6.49
N MET A 57 3.93 0.75 -5.29
CA MET A 57 4.54 0.30 -4.05
C MET A 57 3.62 -0.73 -3.40
N VAL A 58 4.21 -1.72 -2.75
CA VAL A 58 3.52 -2.69 -1.89
C VAL A 58 3.82 -2.33 -0.45
N LEU A 59 2.76 -2.14 0.34
CA LEU A 59 2.84 -1.98 1.78
C LEU A 59 2.25 -3.25 2.42
N ALA A 60 3.11 -4.02 3.07
CA ALA A 60 2.74 -5.22 3.80
C ALA A 60 2.74 -4.94 5.30
N VAL A 61 1.60 -5.24 5.95
CA VAL A 61 1.38 -5.06 7.39
C VAL A 61 0.78 -6.35 7.94
N LYS A 62 1.25 -6.81 9.10
CA LYS A 62 0.77 -8.09 9.67
C LYS A 62 -0.72 -8.06 10.03
N ASP A 63 -1.25 -6.88 10.36
CA ASP A 63 -2.64 -6.67 10.76
C ASP A 63 -3.31 -5.55 9.94
N MET A 64 -4.48 -5.86 9.36
CA MET A 64 -5.30 -4.91 8.61
C MET A 64 -5.98 -3.90 9.53
N ALA A 65 -6.36 -4.29 10.74
CA ALA A 65 -7.00 -3.38 11.69
C ALA A 65 -6.01 -2.26 12.08
N ALA A 66 -4.77 -2.63 12.38
CA ALA A 66 -3.69 -1.68 12.65
C ALA A 66 -3.43 -0.72 11.47
N LEU A 67 -3.36 -1.25 10.23
CA LEU A 67 -3.22 -0.41 9.04
C LEU A 67 -4.39 0.57 8.92
N SER A 68 -5.64 0.10 8.97
CA SER A 68 -6.82 0.95 8.79
C SER A 68 -6.98 2.02 9.88
N ALA A 69 -6.52 1.75 11.10
CA ALA A 69 -6.51 2.72 12.20
C ALA A 69 -5.43 3.80 12.00
N ALA A 70 -4.25 3.42 11.50
CA ALA A 70 -3.15 4.35 11.27
C ALA A 70 -3.32 5.13 9.96
N ILE A 71 -3.83 4.49 8.91
CA ILE A 71 -4.02 4.98 7.54
C ILE A 71 -5.37 4.40 7.03
N PRO A 72 -6.45 5.19 6.99
CA PRO A 72 -7.70 4.73 6.42
C PRO A 72 -7.56 4.58 4.90
N GLU A 73 -8.35 3.69 4.30
CA GLU A 73 -8.35 3.47 2.84
C GLU A 73 -8.68 4.75 2.07
N PHE A 74 -9.56 5.58 2.62
CA PHE A 74 -9.91 6.90 2.11
C PHE A 74 -9.84 7.97 3.21
N GLU A 75 -9.40 9.16 2.82
CA GLU A 75 -9.33 10.36 3.65
C GLU A 75 -9.62 11.58 2.77
N ASP A 76 -10.58 12.41 3.15
CA ASP A 76 -11.00 13.60 2.36
C ASP A 76 -11.27 13.29 0.87
N GLU A 77 -12.06 12.24 0.61
CA GLU A 77 -12.38 11.71 -0.74
C GLU A 77 -11.18 11.14 -1.53
N ARG A 78 -10.00 11.14 -0.93
CA ARG A 78 -8.76 10.66 -1.54
C ARG A 78 -8.43 9.27 -1.06
N ARG A 79 -8.14 8.36 -1.98
CA ARG A 79 -7.65 7.01 -1.66
C ARG A 79 -6.19 7.07 -1.20
N ASN A 80 -5.86 6.25 -0.21
CA ASN A 80 -4.50 6.07 0.30
C ASN A 80 -3.86 4.75 -0.15
N TYR A 81 -4.66 3.69 -0.36
CA TYR A 81 -4.19 2.42 -0.91
C TYR A 81 -5.32 1.59 -1.52
N CYS A 82 -4.97 0.59 -2.33
CA CYS A 82 -5.85 -0.46 -2.81
C CYS A 82 -5.53 -1.77 -2.09
N VAL A 83 -6.55 -2.49 -1.59
CA VAL A 83 -6.34 -3.79 -0.93
C VAL A 83 -6.11 -4.90 -1.97
N ILE A 84 -5.04 -5.68 -1.80
CA ILE A 84 -4.85 -6.91 -2.57
C ILE A 84 -5.57 -8.05 -1.84
N ASN A 85 -6.69 -8.53 -2.40
CA ASN A 85 -7.50 -9.60 -1.83
C ASN A 85 -7.27 -10.98 -2.47
N HIS A 86 -6.42 -11.07 -3.50
CA HIS A 86 -6.19 -12.32 -4.23
C HIS A 86 -5.14 -13.19 -3.52
N ALA A 87 -5.56 -14.34 -2.98
CA ALA A 87 -4.73 -15.20 -2.12
C ALA A 87 -3.34 -15.56 -2.70
N LYS A 88 -3.25 -15.87 -4.01
CA LYS A 88 -1.95 -16.18 -4.64
C LYS A 88 -1.04 -14.96 -4.77
N ALA A 89 -1.63 -13.77 -4.94
CA ALA A 89 -0.86 -12.53 -4.99
C ALA A 89 -0.34 -12.20 -3.59
N ILE A 90 -1.21 -12.34 -2.58
CA ILE A 90 -0.83 -12.18 -1.18
C ILE A 90 0.33 -13.11 -0.83
N ALA A 91 0.23 -14.41 -1.11
CA ALA A 91 1.28 -15.37 -0.80
C ALA A 91 2.62 -15.11 -1.51
N ARG A 92 2.62 -14.42 -2.66
CA ARG A 92 3.85 -14.03 -3.37
C ARG A 92 4.46 -12.75 -2.81
N LEU A 93 3.61 -11.83 -2.36
CA LEU A 93 3.98 -10.50 -1.90
C LEU A 93 4.24 -10.44 -0.39
N ASP A 94 3.98 -11.53 0.34
CA ASP A 94 4.21 -11.64 1.78
C ASP A 94 5.71 -11.64 2.09
N PRO A 95 6.26 -10.60 2.73
CA PRO A 95 7.65 -10.56 3.14
C PRO A 95 7.89 -11.24 4.50
N PHE A 96 6.82 -11.68 5.19
CA PHE A 96 6.88 -12.29 6.53
C PHE A 96 6.66 -13.80 6.52
N ALA A 97 6.48 -14.42 5.35
CA ALA A 97 6.28 -15.85 5.15
C ALA A 97 7.55 -16.69 5.35
#